data_AF-A0AAV5QB82-F1
#
_entry.id   AF-A0AAV5QB82-F1
#
_cell.length_a   1.000
_cell.length_b   1.000
_cell.length_c   1.000
_cell.angle_alpha   90.00
_cell.angle_beta   90.00
_cell.angle_gamma   90.00
#
_symmetry.space_group_name_H-M   'P 1'
#
loop_
_entity.id
_entity.type
_entity.pdbx_description
1 polymer ?
#
loop_
_entity_poly.entity_id
_entity_poly.type
_entity_poly.pdbx_seq_one_letter_code
_entity_poly.pdbx_strand_id
1 'polypeptide(L)'
;MWKSVFKKPLPPSKLTLLDFSKPNTFPRIQSTADSSLGGYSTCYFDPFRPSPTGSLCAHFHGNINPTIPPHNPHKLAASGWAMWKTKNRHTNPNTQFKPFYIFKSQANFWWDFTGFEVLHFRVWNMNPERKFMVNVQTDTMSRTDLYQHRLFTQGGGWESVFVNLSDLVLTNRRHRASAI
;
A
#
# COMPACT_ATOMS: atom_id res chain seq x y z
N MET A 1 -48.89 -15.82 12.10
CA MET A 1 -48.20 -14.87 11.21
C MET A 1 -46.92 -14.42 11.90
N TRP A 2 -45.77 -15.06 11.59
CA TRP A 2 -44.48 -14.70 12.18
C TRP A 2 -43.75 -13.72 11.25
N LYS A 3 -43.75 -12.43 11.57
CA LYS A 3 -42.87 -11.46 10.90
C LYS A 3 -41.48 -11.58 11.54
N SER A 4 -40.61 -12.39 10.94
CA SER A 4 -39.18 -12.35 11.26
C SER A 4 -38.68 -10.96 10.89
N VAL A 5 -38.39 -10.14 11.90
CA VAL A 5 -37.73 -8.84 11.71
C VAL A 5 -36.26 -9.16 11.43
N PHE A 6 -35.92 -9.33 10.15
CA PHE A 6 -34.54 -9.37 9.72
C PHE A 6 -33.90 -8.00 10.03
N LYS A 7 -33.21 -7.90 11.16
CA LYS A 7 -32.32 -6.78 11.42
C LYS A 7 -31.16 -6.88 10.44
N LYS A 8 -31.10 -5.96 9.49
CA LYS A 8 -29.93 -5.81 8.61
C LYS A 8 -28.69 -5.65 9.51
N PRO A 9 -27.66 -6.48 9.38
CA PRO A 9 -26.45 -6.33 10.17
C PRO A 9 -25.84 -4.95 9.87
N LEU A 10 -25.43 -4.24 10.93
CA LEU A 10 -24.71 -2.98 10.77
C LEU A 10 -23.37 -3.26 10.07
N PRO A 11 -22.99 -2.46 9.07
CA PRO A 11 -21.68 -2.60 8.46
C PRO A 11 -20.58 -2.41 9.51
N PRO A 12 -19.46 -3.15 9.43
CA PRO A 12 -18.36 -3.00 10.36
C PRO A 12 -17.78 -1.58 10.26
N SER A 13 -17.57 -0.92 11.40
CA SER A 13 -16.98 0.43 11.46
C SER A 13 -15.49 0.47 11.15
N LYS A 14 -14.81 -0.69 11.14
CA LYS A 14 -13.38 -0.82 10.83
C LYS A 14 -13.08 -2.10 10.05
N LEU A 15 -12.15 -2.00 9.11
CA LEU A 15 -11.55 -3.13 8.40
C LEU A 15 -10.04 -3.11 8.61
N THR A 16 -9.51 -4.09 9.35
CA THR A 16 -8.07 -4.22 9.55
C THR A 16 -7.43 -4.82 8.30
N LEU A 17 -6.64 -4.02 7.58
CA LEU A 17 -5.92 -4.47 6.39
C LEU A 17 -4.68 -5.27 6.75
N LEU A 18 -3.86 -4.70 7.64
CA LEU A 18 -2.58 -5.25 8.09
C LEU A 18 -2.43 -4.99 9.60
N ASP A 19 -2.02 -6.02 10.33
CA ASP A 19 -1.80 -5.96 11.78
C ASP A 19 -0.43 -6.56 12.11
N PHE A 20 0.57 -5.70 12.24
CA PHE A 20 1.96 -6.11 12.49
C PHE A 20 2.25 -6.45 13.95
N SER A 21 1.25 -6.36 14.84
CA SER A 21 1.35 -7.02 16.15
C SER A 21 1.34 -8.55 16.03
N LYS A 22 0.87 -9.06 14.88
CA LYS A 22 0.77 -10.49 14.59
C LYS A 22 1.87 -10.93 13.61
N PRO A 23 2.72 -11.90 13.99
CA PRO A 23 3.79 -12.42 13.12
C PRO A 23 3.29 -12.99 11.78
N ASN A 24 2.05 -13.47 11.71
CA ASN A 24 1.47 -14.05 10.50
C ASN A 24 1.13 -13.01 9.40
N THR A 25 1.24 -11.72 9.69
CA THR A 25 1.05 -10.64 8.71
C THR A 25 2.27 -10.49 7.80
N PHE A 26 3.49 -10.69 8.32
CA PHE A 26 4.74 -10.46 7.59
C PHE A 26 4.91 -11.28 6.30
N PRO A 27 4.53 -12.58 6.24
CA PRO A 27 4.60 -13.37 5.01
C PRO A 27 3.79 -12.80 3.84
N ARG A 28 2.85 -11.88 4.10
CA ARG A 28 2.02 -11.21 3.09
C ARG A 28 2.71 -10.00 2.46
N ILE A 29 3.85 -9.57 2.99
CA ILE A 29 4.56 -8.38 2.53
C ILE A 29 5.65 -8.75 1.53
N GLN A 30 5.87 -7.89 0.56
CA GLN A 30 6.98 -7.91 -0.38
C GLN A 30 7.61 -6.52 -0.41
N SER A 31 8.89 -6.43 -0.05
CA SER A 31 9.70 -5.23 -0.18
C SER A 31 10.48 -5.23 -1.49
N THR A 32 10.74 -4.05 -2.04
CA THR A 32 11.57 -3.86 -3.23
C THR A 32 12.13 -2.44 -3.30
N ALA A 33 13.23 -2.26 -4.01
CA ALA A 33 13.88 -0.98 -4.27
C ALA A 33 14.37 -0.91 -5.72
N ASP A 34 14.91 0.24 -6.11
CA ASP A 34 15.56 0.43 -7.40
C ASP A 34 16.69 -0.58 -7.68
N SER A 35 17.27 -1.22 -6.66
CA SER A 35 18.25 -2.31 -6.80
C SER A 35 17.73 -3.51 -7.57
N SER A 36 16.42 -3.77 -7.57
CA SER A 36 15.80 -4.78 -8.43
C SER A 36 15.94 -4.48 -9.93
N LEU A 37 16.20 -3.22 -10.28
CA LEU A 37 16.45 -2.73 -11.63
C LEU A 37 17.93 -2.37 -11.86
N GLY A 38 18.81 -2.66 -10.89
CA GLY A 38 20.24 -2.36 -10.94
C GLY A 38 20.68 -1.09 -10.20
N GLY A 39 19.76 -0.39 -9.51
CA GLY A 39 20.07 0.74 -8.63
C GLY A 39 20.84 0.34 -7.36
N TYR A 40 21.15 1.34 -6.53
CA TYR A 40 21.98 1.15 -5.33
C TYR A 40 21.19 1.25 -4.01
N SER A 41 19.87 1.47 -4.07
CA SER A 41 19.04 1.56 -2.86
C SER A 41 18.77 0.18 -2.26
N THR A 42 18.67 0.12 -0.94
CA THR A 42 18.30 -1.06 -0.17
C THR A 42 16.96 -0.85 0.52
N CYS A 43 16.24 -1.94 0.76
CA CYS A 43 14.90 -1.90 1.31
C CYS A 43 14.59 -3.18 2.08
N TYR A 44 14.25 -3.01 3.35
CA TYR A 44 13.95 -4.09 4.29
C TYR A 44 12.63 -3.81 4.99
N PHE A 45 11.91 -4.88 5.32
CA PHE A 45 10.63 -4.81 6.01
C PHE A 45 10.53 -5.97 7.00
N ASP A 46 10.95 -5.70 8.23
CA ASP A 46 11.23 -6.74 9.22
C ASP A 46 10.38 -6.57 10.48
N PRO A 47 10.11 -7.65 11.23
CA PRO A 47 9.53 -7.56 12.57
C PRO A 47 10.47 -6.78 13.51
N PHE A 48 9.90 -5.87 14.29
CA PHE A 48 10.64 -4.98 15.17
C PHE A 48 9.89 -4.73 16.47
N ARG A 49 10.65 -4.45 17.54
CA ARG A 49 10.11 -3.98 18.82
C ARG A 49 10.86 -2.72 19.23
N PRO A 50 10.18 -1.56 19.31
CA PRO A 50 10.76 -0.29 19.76
C PRO A 50 11.47 -0.34 21.12
N SER A 51 11.00 -1.22 22.01
CA SER A 51 11.55 -1.42 23.35
C SER A 51 11.38 -2.89 23.73
N PRO A 52 12.12 -3.38 24.75
CA PRO A 52 12.00 -4.76 25.22
C PRO A 52 10.58 -5.16 25.63
N THR A 53 9.81 -4.21 26.15
CA THR A 53 8.40 -4.37 26.56
C THR A 53 7.40 -3.93 25.48
N GLY A 54 7.89 -3.40 24.36
CA GLY A 54 7.07 -2.85 23.29
C GLY A 54 6.32 -3.92 22.49
N SER A 55 5.17 -3.54 21.94
CA SER A 55 4.42 -4.39 21.01
C SER A 55 5.24 -4.65 19.74
N LEU A 56 5.03 -5.83 19.15
CA LEU A 56 5.58 -6.14 17.84
C LEU A 56 5.00 -5.17 16.81
N CYS A 57 5.86 -4.64 15.96
CA CYS A 57 5.47 -3.84 14.80
C CYS A 57 6.34 -4.21 13.60
N ALA A 58 6.06 -3.61 12.45
CA ALA A 58 6.96 -3.67 11.32
C ALA A 58 7.91 -2.48 11.32
N HIS A 59 9.13 -2.71 10.86
CA HIS A 59 10.11 -1.66 10.60
C HIS A 59 10.48 -1.65 9.12
N PHE A 60 10.18 -0.53 8.47
CA PHE A 60 10.55 -0.27 7.09
C PHE A 60 11.83 0.57 7.09
N HIS A 61 12.94 -0.01 6.64
CA HIS A 61 14.27 0.61 6.72
C HIS A 61 15.15 0.24 5.53
N GLY A 62 16.28 0.93 5.40
CA GLY A 62 17.22 0.78 4.29
C GLY A 62 17.94 2.08 3.97
N ASN A 63 18.68 2.08 2.87
CA ASN A 63 19.39 3.24 2.37
C ASN A 63 18.90 3.62 0.97
N ILE A 64 18.56 4.89 0.78
CA ILE A 64 18.11 5.41 -0.52
C ILE A 64 19.30 6.10 -1.21
N ASN A 65 19.62 5.64 -2.42
CA ASN A 65 20.66 6.24 -3.25
C ASN A 65 20.09 6.74 -4.60
N PRO A 66 20.09 8.07 -4.84
CA PRO A 66 19.56 8.65 -6.06
C PRO A 66 20.50 8.51 -7.28
N THR A 67 21.72 7.99 -7.08
CA THR A 67 22.72 7.83 -8.15
C THR A 67 22.23 6.82 -9.19
N ILE A 68 22.18 7.24 -10.45
CA ILE A 68 21.80 6.38 -11.58
C ILE A 68 23.05 5.58 -12.02
N PRO A 69 22.96 4.23 -12.11
CA PRO A 69 24.08 3.41 -12.56
C PRO A 69 24.52 3.76 -13.98
N PRO A 70 25.82 4.01 -14.23
CA PRO A 70 26.31 4.40 -15.56
C PRO A 70 26.20 3.27 -16.59
N HIS A 71 26.17 2.02 -16.15
CA HIS A 71 26.34 0.85 -17.02
C HIS A 71 25.04 0.37 -17.71
N ASN A 72 23.87 0.97 -17.41
CA ASN A 72 22.61 0.62 -18.09
C ASN A 72 21.49 1.69 -17.95
N PRO A 73 21.68 2.92 -18.47
CA PRO A 73 20.74 4.03 -18.27
C PRO A 73 19.33 3.77 -18.83
N HIS A 74 19.17 2.83 -19.77
CA HIS A 74 17.87 2.50 -20.36
C HIS A 74 16.92 1.73 -19.42
N LYS A 75 17.44 1.04 -18.40
CA LYS A 75 16.61 0.24 -17.48
C LYS A 75 16.08 1.02 -16.28
N LEU A 76 16.77 2.08 -15.88
CA LEU A 76 16.44 2.87 -14.69
C LEU A 76 16.52 4.36 -15.02
N ALA A 77 15.38 4.95 -15.37
CA ALA A 77 15.30 6.38 -15.69
C ALA A 77 15.43 7.27 -14.45
N ALA A 78 15.07 6.78 -13.26
CA ALA A 78 15.19 7.47 -11.99
C ALA A 78 15.49 6.47 -10.86
N SER A 79 16.50 6.78 -10.04
CA SER A 79 16.89 6.01 -8.85
C SER A 79 16.44 6.75 -7.58
N GLY A 80 16.61 6.13 -6.42
CA GLY A 80 16.33 6.72 -5.13
C GLY A 80 14.95 6.37 -4.59
N TRP A 81 14.47 5.15 -4.83
CA TRP A 81 13.18 4.70 -4.31
C TRP A 81 13.27 3.32 -3.64
N ALA A 82 12.44 3.16 -2.61
CA ALA A 82 12.21 1.93 -1.88
C ALA A 82 10.72 1.86 -1.54
N MET A 83 10.15 0.67 -1.58
CA MET A 83 8.75 0.46 -1.23
C MET A 83 8.52 -0.94 -0.67
N TRP A 84 7.38 -1.11 -0.04
CA TRP A 84 6.81 -2.41 0.21
C TRP A 84 5.37 -2.42 -0.27
N LYS A 85 4.87 -3.62 -0.56
CA LYS A 85 3.47 -3.85 -0.90
C LYS A 85 3.00 -5.17 -0.32
N THR A 86 1.69 -5.36 -0.28
CA THR A 86 1.12 -6.68 -0.07
C THR A 86 1.29 -7.53 -1.32
N LYS A 87 1.61 -8.82 -1.15
CA LYS A 87 1.66 -9.81 -2.23
C LYS A 87 0.31 -9.89 -2.91
N ASN A 88 0.33 -10.16 -4.21
CA ASN A 88 -0.90 -10.38 -4.98
C ASN A 88 -1.67 -11.56 -4.39
N ARG A 89 -3.01 -11.48 -4.40
CA ARG A 89 -3.87 -12.54 -3.89
C ARG A 89 -3.73 -13.82 -4.71
N HIS A 90 -3.66 -13.67 -6.02
CA HIS A 90 -3.32 -14.74 -6.94
C HIS A 90 -1.87 -14.61 -7.40
N THR A 91 -1.16 -15.75 -7.43
CA THR A 91 0.23 -15.84 -7.88
C THR A 91 0.36 -15.79 -9.41
N ASN A 92 -0.71 -16.14 -10.14
CA ASN A 92 -0.72 -16.10 -11.59
C ASN A 92 -0.95 -14.66 -12.09
N PRO A 93 0.01 -14.05 -12.82
CA PRO A 93 -0.09 -12.67 -13.29
C PRO A 93 -1.22 -12.44 -14.33
N ASN A 94 -1.78 -13.50 -14.90
CA ASN A 94 -2.89 -13.43 -15.87
C ASN A 94 -4.27 -13.39 -15.20
N THR A 95 -4.35 -13.42 -13.88
CA THR A 95 -5.62 -13.43 -13.12
C THR A 95 -6.15 -12.04 -12.77
N GLN A 96 -5.52 -10.98 -13.28
CA GLN A 96 -5.88 -9.60 -12.96
C GLN A 96 -7.01 -9.08 -13.87
N PHE A 97 -7.94 -8.33 -13.27
CA PHE A 97 -9.18 -7.79 -13.86
C PHE A 97 -10.07 -8.84 -14.55
N LYS A 98 -11.27 -9.04 -14.00
CA LYS A 98 -12.35 -9.74 -14.69
C LYS A 98 -13.49 -8.76 -14.94
N PRO A 99 -14.11 -8.77 -16.14
CA PRO A 99 -15.26 -7.90 -16.42
C PRO A 99 -16.44 -8.20 -15.48
N PHE A 100 -16.51 -9.42 -14.96
CA PHE A 100 -17.50 -9.85 -13.98
C PHE A 100 -16.85 -10.78 -12.95
N TYR A 101 -17.20 -10.59 -11.68
CA TYR A 101 -16.85 -11.50 -10.58
C TYR A 101 -18.09 -12.26 -10.15
N ILE A 102 -18.18 -13.54 -10.48
CA ILE A 102 -19.30 -14.39 -10.03
C ILE A 102 -19.08 -14.79 -8.57
N PHE A 103 -17.82 -15.00 -8.15
CA PHE A 103 -17.44 -15.32 -6.78
C PHE A 103 -16.28 -14.45 -6.28
N LYS A 104 -16.26 -14.14 -4.98
CA LYS A 104 -15.15 -13.41 -4.32
C LYS A 104 -13.80 -14.14 -4.41
N SER A 105 -13.79 -15.45 -4.66
CA SER A 105 -12.59 -16.25 -4.90
C SER A 105 -11.94 -15.98 -6.26
N GLN A 106 -12.66 -15.36 -7.19
CA GLN A 106 -12.17 -14.98 -8.52
C GLN A 106 -11.59 -13.57 -8.56
N ALA A 107 -11.80 -12.78 -7.51
CA ALA A 107 -11.35 -11.41 -7.39
C ALA A 107 -9.88 -11.34 -6.95
N ASN A 108 -9.10 -10.52 -7.64
CA ASN A 108 -7.69 -10.32 -7.30
C ASN A 108 -7.47 -9.24 -6.23
N PHE A 109 -8.53 -8.56 -5.78
CA PHE A 109 -8.48 -7.67 -4.63
C PHE A 109 -8.60 -8.44 -3.30
N TRP A 110 -7.87 -7.95 -2.30
CA TRP A 110 -7.90 -8.48 -0.93
C TRP A 110 -9.02 -7.89 -0.09
N TRP A 111 -9.45 -6.66 -0.41
CA TRP A 111 -10.32 -5.87 0.45
C TRP A 111 -11.36 -5.12 -0.38
N ASP A 112 -12.51 -4.90 0.25
CA ASP A 112 -13.60 -4.09 -0.28
C ASP A 112 -13.72 -2.84 0.60
N PHE A 113 -13.48 -1.67 0.00
CA PHE A 113 -13.49 -0.38 0.70
C PHE A 113 -14.84 0.34 0.61
N THR A 114 -15.86 -0.24 -0.05
CA THR A 114 -17.13 0.45 -0.36
C THR A 114 -17.83 1.04 0.88
N GLY A 115 -17.67 0.43 2.06
CA GLY A 115 -18.26 0.89 3.32
C GLY A 115 -17.37 1.78 4.18
N PHE A 116 -16.23 2.25 3.66
CA PHE A 116 -15.24 3.00 4.43
C PHE A 116 -14.88 4.31 3.72
N GLU A 117 -14.54 5.34 4.49
CA GLU A 117 -14.21 6.67 3.96
C GLU A 117 -12.72 7.02 4.11
N VAL A 118 -12.05 6.43 5.11
CA VAL A 118 -10.72 6.84 5.55
C VAL A 118 -9.80 5.63 5.71
N LEU A 119 -8.57 5.76 5.24
CA LEU A 119 -7.46 4.87 5.58
C LEU A 119 -6.77 5.37 6.83
N HIS A 120 -6.60 4.48 7.82
CA HIS A 120 -5.93 4.77 9.07
C HIS A 120 -4.58 4.06 9.15
N PHE A 121 -3.54 4.81 9.49
CA PHE A 121 -2.19 4.32 9.71
C PHE A 121 -1.74 4.63 11.13
N ARG A 122 -1.19 3.64 11.83
CA ARG A 122 -0.42 3.84 13.06
C ARG A 122 1.06 3.70 12.71
N VAL A 123 1.78 4.82 12.68
CA VAL A 123 3.15 4.88 12.17
C VAL A 123 4.05 5.65 13.11
N TRP A 124 5.35 5.38 13.04
CA TRP A 124 6.37 6.19 13.68
C TRP A 124 7.42 6.55 12.63
N ASN A 125 7.45 7.81 12.23
CA ASN A 125 8.50 8.29 11.34
C ASN A 125 9.75 8.65 12.16
N MET A 126 10.77 7.79 12.08
CA MET A 126 12.06 8.00 12.74
C MET A 126 12.96 9.00 11.99
N ASN A 127 12.58 9.40 10.77
CA ASN A 127 13.30 10.40 9.98
C ASN A 127 12.31 11.46 9.43
N PRO A 128 12.09 12.57 10.16
CA PRO A 128 11.09 13.58 9.80
C PRO A 128 11.24 14.18 8.39
N GLU A 129 12.45 14.18 7.83
CA GLU A 129 12.72 14.69 6.48
C GLU A 129 12.21 13.74 5.38
N ARG A 130 12.00 12.46 5.70
CA ARG A 130 11.54 11.45 4.75
C ARG A 130 10.04 11.56 4.53
N LYS A 131 9.69 11.62 3.25
CA LYS A 131 8.32 11.73 2.75
C LYS A 131 7.90 10.36 2.22
N PHE A 132 6.72 9.92 2.61
CA PHE A 132 6.16 8.65 2.17
C PHE A 132 4.93 8.88 1.30
N MET A 133 4.70 7.98 0.36
CA MET A 133 3.48 7.92 -0.43
C MET A 133 2.75 6.64 -0.05
N VAL A 134 1.42 6.73 0.09
CA VAL A 134 0.53 5.57 0.12
C VAL A 134 -0.01 5.35 -1.28
N ASN A 135 0.01 4.10 -1.71
CA ASN A 135 -0.47 3.68 -3.01
C ASN A 135 -1.52 2.59 -2.86
N VAL A 136 -2.68 2.79 -3.50
CA VAL A 136 -3.77 1.83 -3.57
C VAL A 136 -3.92 1.39 -5.02
N GLN A 137 -3.72 0.09 -5.26
CA GLN A 137 -3.99 -0.51 -6.55
C GLN A 137 -5.41 -1.08 -6.55
N THR A 138 -6.23 -0.60 -7.47
CA THR A 138 -7.60 -1.07 -7.68
C THR A 138 -7.63 -2.15 -8.77
N ASP A 139 -8.66 -2.98 -8.76
CA ASP A 139 -8.88 -3.98 -9.82
C ASP A 139 -9.58 -3.32 -11.02
N THR A 140 -8.84 -2.48 -11.76
CA THR A 140 -9.30 -1.80 -12.98
C THR A 140 -8.74 -2.47 -14.23
N MET A 141 -9.24 -2.08 -15.41
CA MET A 141 -8.74 -2.59 -16.69
C MET A 141 -7.24 -2.33 -16.91
N SER A 142 -6.71 -1.25 -16.35
CA SER A 142 -5.31 -0.87 -16.47
C SER A 142 -4.53 -1.38 -15.27
N ARG A 143 -3.63 -2.34 -15.50
CA ARG A 143 -2.79 -2.95 -14.45
C ARG A 143 -1.87 -1.95 -13.76
N THR A 144 -1.61 -0.82 -14.40
CA THR A 144 -0.72 0.22 -13.90
C THR A 144 -1.45 1.29 -13.10
N ASP A 145 -2.78 1.24 -13.01
CA ASP A 145 -3.55 2.22 -12.26
C ASP A 145 -3.21 2.14 -10.77
N LEU A 146 -2.69 3.26 -10.27
CA LEU A 146 -2.31 3.43 -8.90
C LEU A 146 -2.89 4.74 -8.39
N TYR A 147 -3.65 4.66 -7.31
CA TYR A 147 -4.18 5.80 -6.59
C TYR A 147 -3.18 6.17 -5.49
N GLN A 148 -2.65 7.39 -5.54
CA GLN A 148 -1.58 7.83 -4.67
C GLN A 148 -2.01 9.00 -3.79
N HIS A 149 -1.53 9.01 -2.55
CA HIS A 149 -1.60 10.17 -1.66
C HIS A 149 -0.31 10.28 -0.85
N ARG A 150 0.09 11.51 -0.50
CA ARG A 150 1.28 11.74 0.33
C ARG A 150 0.93 11.54 1.80
N LEU A 151 1.71 10.74 2.51
CA LEU A 151 1.59 10.65 3.96
C LEU A 151 2.31 11.84 4.60
N PHE A 152 1.56 12.58 5.41
CA PHE A 152 2.08 13.65 6.24
C PHE A 152 2.26 13.13 7.66
N THR A 153 3.50 13.12 8.12
CA THR A 153 3.91 12.66 9.45
C THR A 153 4.60 13.81 10.15
N GLN A 154 4.33 14.02 11.44
CA GLN A 154 5.05 15.01 12.24
C GLN A 154 6.43 14.49 12.66
N GLY A 155 6.57 13.16 12.77
CA GLY A 155 7.75 12.52 13.34
C GLY A 155 7.79 12.62 14.87
N GLY A 156 8.83 12.08 15.49
CA GLY A 156 9.04 12.19 16.94
C GLY A 156 8.28 11.18 17.80
N GLY A 157 7.55 10.23 17.20
CA GLY A 157 6.91 9.13 17.94
C GLY A 157 5.84 8.41 17.14
N TRP A 158 5.08 7.56 17.84
CA TRP A 158 3.92 6.89 17.25
C TRP A 158 2.76 7.87 17.07
N GLU A 159 2.33 8.07 15.83
CA GLU A 159 1.21 8.94 15.44
C GLU A 159 0.15 8.19 14.64
N SER A 160 -1.07 8.73 14.62
CA SER A 160 -2.16 8.23 13.80
C SER A 160 -2.41 9.16 12.64
N VAL A 161 -2.20 8.64 11.43
CA VAL A 161 -2.40 9.36 10.18
C VAL A 161 -3.67 8.84 9.51
N PHE A 162 -4.53 9.75 9.11
CA PHE A 162 -5.78 9.47 8.43
C PHE A 162 -5.72 10.05 7.02
N VAL A 163 -6.11 9.27 6.03
CA VAL A 163 -6.16 9.69 4.62
C VAL A 163 -7.56 9.42 4.11
N ASN A 164 -8.30 10.45 3.68
CA ASN A 164 -9.59 10.22 3.05
C ASN A 164 -9.38 9.52 1.71
N LEU A 165 -10.21 8.52 1.41
CA LEU A 165 -10.14 7.80 0.14
C LEU A 165 -10.41 8.72 -1.05
N SER A 166 -11.19 9.78 -0.86
CA SER A 166 -11.45 10.84 -1.85
C SER A 166 -10.22 11.66 -2.23
N ASP A 167 -9.19 11.70 -1.37
CA ASP A 167 -8.00 12.52 -1.57
C ASP A 167 -6.93 11.79 -2.40
N LEU A 168 -7.14 10.49 -2.65
CA LEU A 168 -6.24 9.70 -3.49
C LEU A 168 -6.35 10.11 -4.97
N VAL A 169 -5.21 10.37 -5.60
CA VAL A 169 -5.14 10.81 -7.00
C VAL A 169 -4.59 9.69 -7.90
N LEU A 170 -5.26 9.43 -9.02
CA LEU A 170 -4.80 8.47 -10.02
C LEU A 170 -3.49 8.94 -10.70
N THR A 171 -2.45 8.13 -10.59
CA THR A 171 -1.09 8.41 -11.11
C THR A 171 -1.00 8.42 -12.64
N ASN A 172 -1.78 7.58 -13.32
CA ASN A 172 -1.83 7.53 -14.79
C ASN A 172 -2.91 8.44 -15.38
N ARG A 173 -3.19 9.60 -14.77
CA ARG A 173 -3.96 10.63 -15.48
C ARG A 173 -3.18 11.02 -16.73
N ARG A 174 -3.47 10.36 -17.86
CA ARG A 174 -3.11 10.87 -19.17
C ARG A 174 -3.58 12.32 -19.17
N HIS A 175 -2.67 13.25 -19.41
CA HIS A 175 -3.02 14.60 -19.82
C HIS A 175 -3.96 14.46 -21.03
N ARG A 176 -5.27 14.39 -20.80
CA ARG A 176 -6.23 14.95 -21.73
C ARG A 176 -6.17 16.43 -21.47
N ALA A 177 -5.15 17.07 -22.04
CA ALA A 177 -5.29 18.45 -22.44
C ALA A 177 -6.40 18.45 -23.50
N SER A 178 -7.64 18.53 -23.05
CA SER A 178 -8.71 19.04 -23.90
C SER A 178 -8.36 20.50 -24.10
N ALA A 179 -8.00 20.85 -25.34
CA ALA A 179 -7.92 22.22 -25.77
C ALA A 179 -9.19 22.96 -25.34
N ILE A 180 -9.00 24.05 -24.61
CA ILE A 180 -9.87 25.22 -24.63
C ILE A 180 -9.02 26.33 -25.23
#